data_AF-A0A3B8R5S8-F1
#
_entry.id   AF-A0A3B8R5S8-F1
#
_cell.length_a   1.000
_cell.length_b   1.000
_cell.length_c   1.000
_cell.angle_alpha   90.00
_cell.angle_beta   90.00
_cell.angle_gamma   90.00
#
_symmetry.space_group_name_H-M   'P 1'
#
loop_
_entity.id
_entity.type
_entity.pdbx_description
1 polymer ?
#
loop_
_entity_poly.entity_id
_entity_poly.type
_entity_poly.pdbx_seq_one_letter_code
_entity_poly.pdbx_strand_id
1 'polypeptide(L)' 'PLTQWGCAAVQAAAHKLAKKSPSAQGVRSSPYLRARQTAEIVSEVLNLPLLPESAELVPSGDS' A
#
# COMPACT_ATOMS: atom_id res chain seq x y z
N PRO A 1 8.99 10.56 6.18
CA PRO A 1 9.55 9.43 5.37
C PRO A 1 9.70 8.20 6.28
N LEU A 2 9.79 7.00 5.71
CA LEU A 2 10.20 5.80 6.45
C LEU A 2 11.67 5.88 6.85
N THR A 3 11.99 5.36 8.03
CA THR A 3 13.38 5.10 8.44
C THR A 3 13.87 3.80 7.79
N GLN A 4 15.18 3.55 7.80
CA GLN A 4 15.75 2.28 7.32
C GLN A 4 15.12 1.07 8.03
N TRP A 5 14.91 1.17 9.35
CA TRP A 5 14.24 0.15 10.15
C TRP A 5 12.78 -0.03 9.73
N GLY A 6 12.08 1.07 9.42
CA GLY A 6 10.73 1.03 8.87
C GLY A 6 10.67 0.28 7.54
N CYS A 7 11.59 0.58 6.61
CA CYS A 7 11.67 -0.11 5.33
C CYS A 7 11.89 -1.62 5.50
N ALA A 8 12.84 -2.02 6.36
CA ALA A 8 13.13 -3.42 6.64
C ALA A 8 11.92 -4.15 7.25
N ALA A 9 11.20 -3.50 8.16
CA ALA A 9 9.98 -4.07 8.75
C ALA A 9 8.86 -4.28 7.71
N VAL A 10 8.66 -3.31 6.81
CA VAL A 10 7.68 -3.42 5.72
C VAL A 10 8.04 -4.55 4.76
N GLN A 11 9.32 -4.65 4.34
CA GLN A 11 9.79 -5.75 3.48
C GLN A 11 9.53 -7.12 4.13
N ALA A 12 9.88 -7.29 5.40
CA ALA A 12 9.65 -8.54 6.11
C ALA A 12 8.16 -8.91 6.20
N ALA A 13 7.29 -7.92 6.43
CA ALA A 13 5.85 -8.13 6.44
C ALA A 13 5.30 -8.49 5.05
N ALA A 14 5.75 -7.79 4.00
CA ALA A 14 5.34 -8.04 2.62
C ALA A 14 5.75 -9.45 2.16
N HIS A 15 6.96 -9.91 2.47
CA HIS A 15 7.38 -11.28 2.16
C HIS A 15 6.60 -12.34 2.92
N LYS A 16 6.23 -12.08 4.18
CA LYS A 16 5.33 -12.98 4.94
C LYS A 16 3.96 -13.06 4.30
N LEU A 17 3.45 -11.95 3.78
CA LEU A 17 2.18 -11.89 3.07
C LEU A 17 2.26 -12.61 1.72
N ALA A 18 3.34 -12.45 0.95
CA ALA A 18 3.57 -13.12 -0.32
C ALA A 18 3.43 -14.65 -0.22
N LYS A 19 3.93 -15.24 0.87
CA LYS A 19 3.83 -16.68 1.15
C LYS A 19 2.39 -17.18 1.32
N LYS A 20 1.43 -16.28 1.56
CA LYS A 20 0.01 -16.62 1.68
C LYS A 20 -0.72 -16.52 0.33
N SER A 21 -0.03 -16.19 -0.76
CA SER A 21 -0.58 -16.04 -2.11
C SER A 21 -1.86 -15.21 -2.14
N PRO A 22 -1.83 -13.95 -1.68
CA PRO A 22 -3.02 -13.12 -1.62
C PRO A 22 -3.59 -12.91 -3.03
N SER A 23 -4.89 -13.15 -3.20
CA SER A 23 -5.61 -12.70 -4.39
C SER A 23 -6.04 -11.24 -4.17
N ALA A 24 -5.12 -10.32 -4.46
CA ALA A 24 -5.36 -8.88 -4.37
C ALA A 24 -5.22 -8.25 -5.76
N GLN A 25 -6.02 -7.22 -6.04
CA GLN A 25 -6.02 -6.52 -7.33
C GLN A 25 -4.94 -5.43 -7.42
N GLY A 26 -4.40 -5.00 -6.27
CA GLY A 26 -3.42 -3.93 -6.19
C GLY A 26 -3.28 -3.38 -4.78
N VAL A 27 -2.41 -2.37 -4.62
CA VAL A 27 -2.11 -1.73 -3.33
C VAL A 27 -2.64 -0.30 -3.34
N ARG A 28 -3.42 0.07 -2.33
CA ARG A 28 -3.86 1.46 -2.07
C ARG A 28 -3.15 2.01 -0.84
N SER A 29 -2.90 3.32 -0.83
CA SER A 29 -2.24 3.99 0.28
C SER A 29 -2.89 5.33 0.59
N SER A 30 -2.73 5.79 1.83
CA SER A 30 -3.07 7.17 2.22
C SER A 30 -2.12 8.18 1.57
N PRO A 31 -2.48 9.46 1.43
CA PRO A 31 -1.66 10.46 0.74
C PRO A 31 -0.36 10.84 1.46
N TYR A 32 -0.16 10.38 2.70
CA TYR A 32 1.06 10.68 3.45
C TYR A 32 2.27 9.96 2.87
N LEU A 33 3.39 10.66 2.73
CA LEU A 33 4.64 10.14 2.15
C LEU A 33 5.05 8.77 2.71
N ARG A 34 4.98 8.58 4.03
CA ARG A 34 5.35 7.30 4.66
C ARG A 34 4.48 6.13 4.19
N ALA A 35 3.20 6.38 3.90
CA ALA A 35 2.27 5.35 3.44
C ALA A 35 2.49 5.03 1.96
N ARG A 36 2.80 6.03 1.14
CA ARG A 36 3.20 5.82 -0.26
C ARG A 36 4.47 4.97 -0.35
N GLN A 37 5.48 5.29 0.45
CA GLN A 37 6.73 4.50 0.55
C GLN A 37 6.48 3.05 1.01
N THR A 38 5.58 2.84 1.99
CA THR A 38 5.16 1.48 2.38
C THR A 38 4.50 0.75 1.20
N ALA A 39 3.64 1.44 0.45
CA ALA A 39 2.90 0.84 -0.65
C ALA A 39 3.79 0.48 -1.84
N GLU A 40 4.79 1.30 -2.15
CA GLU A 40 5.84 0.99 -3.14
C GLU A 40 6.54 -0.33 -2.80
N ILE A 41 7.01 -0.49 -1.56
CA ILE A 41 7.67 -1.73 -1.10
C ILE A 41 6.73 -2.94 -1.23
N VAL A 42 5.47 -2.81 -0.82
CA VAL A 42 4.50 -3.92 -0.89
C VAL A 42 4.16 -4.26 -2.35
N SER A 43 4.01 -3.25 -3.20
CA SER A 43 3.75 -3.38 -4.63
C SER A 43 4.86 -4.17 -5.32
N GLU A 44 6.12 -3.81 -5.05
CA GLU A 44 7.29 -4.53 -5.58
C GLU A 44 7.34 -5.97 -5.10
N VAL A 45 7.21 -6.21 -3.80
CA VAL A 45 7.36 -7.56 -3.21
C VAL A 45 6.23 -8.51 -3.65
N LEU A 46 5.01 -8.01 -3.75
CA LEU A 46 3.85 -8.82 -4.14
C LEU A 46 3.63 -8.85 -5.66
N ASN A 47 4.41 -8.10 -6.44
CA ASN A 47 4.21 -7.89 -7.86
C ASN A 47 2.76 -7.47 -8.19
N LEU A 48 2.28 -6.45 -7.46
CA LEU A 48 0.93 -5.91 -7.59
C LEU A 48 0.98 -4.44 -8.00
N PRO A 49 0.04 -3.94 -8.81
CA PRO A 49 0.03 -2.54 -9.20
C PRO A 49 -0.34 -1.64 -8.03
N LEU A 50 0.24 -0.43 -8.00
CA LEU A 50 -0.29 0.67 -7.18
C LEU A 50 -1.61 1.15 -7.80
N LEU A 51 -2.66 1.16 -7.01
CA LEU A 51 -3.97 1.67 -7.42
C LEU A 51 -4.03 3.18 -7.17
N PRO A 52 -4.80 3.93 -7.98
CA PRO A 52 -4.97 5.36 -7.79
C PRO A 52 -5.51 5.69 -6.39
N GLU A 53 -5.14 6.86 -5.88
CA GLU A 53 -5.73 7.38 -4.65
C GLU A 53 -7.24 7.48 -4.82
N SER A 54 -8.00 6.97 -3.86
CA SER A 54 -9.46 7.10 -3.88
C SER A 54 -9.79 8.54 -3.50
N ALA A 55 -9.83 9.41 -4.51
CA ALA A 55 -10.39 10.74 -4.38
C ALA A 55 -11.92 10.61 -4.36
N GLU A 56 -12.49 10.25 -3.21
CA GLU A 56 -13.87 10.59 -2.83
C GLU A 56 -14.20 10.03 -1.43
N LEU A 57 -14.12 10.91 -0.44
CA LEU A 57 -14.96 10.84 0.75
C LEU A 57 -15.85 12.10 0.79
N VAL A 58 -16.28 12.59 -0.37
CA VAL A 58 -17.34 13.59 -0.41
C VAL A 58 -18.62 12.77 -0.44
N PRO A 59 -19.39 12.69 0.65
CA PRO A 59 -20.74 12.15 0.54
C PRO A 59 -21.46 13.02 -0.49
N SER A 60 -21.97 12.39 -1.55
CA SER A 60 -22.94 13.05 -2.43
C SER A 60 -24.12 13.43 -1.54
N GLY A 61 -24.13 14.68 -1.08
CA GLY A 61 -25.25 15.21 -0.31
C GLY A 61 -26.50 15.03 -1.18
N ASP A 62 -27.43 14.22 -0.68
CA ASP A 62 -28.74 14.03 -1.30
C ASP A 62 -29.35 15.42 -1.57
N SER A 63 -29.66 15.67 -2.84
CA SER A 63 -30.36 16.88 -3.29
C SER A 63 -31.85 16.78 -3.03
#